data_AF-A0AAW8NJ61-F1
#
_entry.id   AF-A0AAW8NJ61-F1
#
_cell.length_a   1.000
_cell.length_b   1.000
_cell.length_c   1.000
_cell.angle_alpha   90.00
_cell.angle_beta   90.00
_cell.angle_gamma   90.00
#
_symmetry.space_group_name_H-M   'P 1'
#
loop_
_entity.id
_entity.type
_entity.pdbx_description
1 polymer ?
#
loop_
_entity_poly.entity_id
_entity_poly.type
_entity_poly.pdbx_seq_one_letter_code
_entity_poly.pdbx_strand_id
1 'polypeptide(L)'
;MTMNWLFSMRLAFVLLVLLSVWFALGVSMSEQDAYRQVLRSLNDLPMSQWMQSLANAPIVASWLAGLFGLMFLLGLNTALCSWRDLLPTWRHKRWRSPRIMMLPIHILTLLVFIFHGVDLVFIHGHDSVVLQQGERFNSGRYQIELVKVDYRNDASQITEDEKGFSPAGRITRRSVEVFDPRINNAYFKVSNGEQTVSGHAGFLRPFNWGDLYITVTDFRVPYQQQAKGVQVKVLAVHNPLINYFFICYCLLLVSLLLQGLVFWRRSIKKGGRKC
;
A
#
# COMPACT_ATOMS: atom_id res chain seq x y z
N MET A 1 -2.48 10.06 42.33
CA MET A 1 -2.24 8.95 41.39
C MET A 1 -2.43 9.47 39.98
N THR A 2 -1.38 9.90 39.29
CA THR A 2 -1.48 10.25 37.87
C THR A 2 -1.55 8.96 37.06
N MET A 3 -2.75 8.58 36.63
CA MET A 3 -2.94 7.43 35.75
C MET A 3 -2.36 7.73 34.38
N ASN A 4 -1.10 7.35 34.30
CA ASN A 4 -0.19 7.19 33.20
C ASN A 4 -0.73 6.27 32.06
N TRP A 5 -1.97 6.51 31.61
CA TRP A 5 -2.71 5.65 30.67
C TRP A 5 -2.23 5.80 29.22
N LEU A 6 -1.74 6.99 28.86
CA LEU A 6 -1.33 7.38 27.50
C LEU A 6 -0.18 6.56 26.91
N PHE A 7 0.59 5.86 27.75
CA PHE A 7 1.71 5.00 27.34
C PHE A 7 1.57 3.59 27.95
N SER A 8 0.33 3.16 28.16
CA SER A 8 0.05 1.81 28.63
C SER A 8 -0.13 0.84 27.45
N MET A 9 0.30 -0.41 27.63
CA MET A 9 0.04 -1.50 26.68
C MET A 9 -1.46 -1.79 26.54
N ARG A 10 -2.26 -1.50 27.58
CA ARG A 10 -3.72 -1.65 27.54
C ARG A 10 -4.34 -0.69 26.53
N LEU A 11 -3.91 0.57 26.54
CA LEU A 11 -4.33 1.56 25.55
C LEU A 11 -3.93 1.12 24.13
N ALA A 12 -2.68 0.67 23.95
CA ALA A 12 -2.23 0.16 22.65
C ALA A 12 -3.14 -0.97 22.12
N PHE A 13 -3.48 -1.93 22.97
CA PHE A 13 -4.39 -3.03 22.61
C PHE A 13 -5.79 -2.54 22.25
N VAL A 14 -6.37 -1.63 23.06
CA VAL A 14 -7.69 -1.04 22.77
C VAL A 14 -7.66 -0.29 21.44
N LEU A 15 -6.62 0.51 21.18
CA LEU A 15 -6.47 1.24 19.91
C LEU A 15 -6.35 0.28 18.72
N LEU A 16 -5.61 -0.83 18.85
CA LEU A 16 -5.52 -1.85 17.80
C LEU A 16 -6.87 -2.52 17.51
N VAL A 17 -7.64 -2.85 18.55
CA VAL A 17 -8.99 -3.43 18.39
C VAL A 17 -9.92 -2.42 17.73
N LEU A 18 -9.96 -1.19 18.22
CA LEU A 18 -10.77 -0.12 17.63
C LEU A 18 -10.39 0.13 16.17
N LEU A 19 -9.10 0.20 15.85
CA LEU A 19 -8.62 0.38 14.49
C LEU A 19 -9.05 -0.77 13.59
N SER A 20 -8.98 -2.02 14.07
CA SER A 20 -9.41 -3.21 13.31
C SER A 20 -10.91 -3.16 12.99
N VAL A 21 -11.74 -2.80 13.97
CA VAL A 21 -13.19 -2.60 13.78
C VAL A 21 -13.45 -1.44 12.82
N TRP A 22 -12.72 -0.34 12.95
CA TRP A 22 -12.86 0.85 12.11
C TRP A 22 -12.50 0.58 10.64
N PHE A 23 -11.47 -0.24 10.40
CA PHE A 23 -11.15 -0.75 9.06
C PHE A 23 -12.26 -1.65 8.51
N ALA A 24 -12.80 -2.57 9.31
CA ALA A 24 -13.90 -3.43 8.88
C ALA A 24 -15.14 -2.63 8.46
N LEU A 25 -15.45 -1.54 9.17
CA LEU A 25 -16.49 -0.59 8.77
C LEU A 25 -16.19 0.05 7.40
N GLY A 26 -14.95 0.48 7.17
CA GLY A 26 -14.53 1.03 5.88
C GLY A 26 -14.65 0.03 4.73
N VAL A 27 -14.28 -1.23 4.96
CA VAL A 27 -14.48 -2.32 3.98
C VAL A 27 -15.96 -2.50 3.67
N SER A 28 -16.82 -2.58 4.70
CA SER A 28 -18.26 -2.70 4.52
C SER A 28 -18.87 -1.51 3.77
N MET A 29 -18.41 -0.29 4.04
CA MET A 29 -18.83 0.91 3.32
C MET A 29 -18.42 0.87 1.83
N SER A 30 -17.25 0.30 1.53
CA SER A 30 -16.72 0.24 0.15
C SER A 30 -17.53 -0.66 -0.79
N GLU A 31 -18.34 -1.56 -0.25
CA GLU A 31 -19.25 -2.43 -1.00
C GLU A 31 -20.62 -1.78 -1.26
N GLN A 32 -20.93 -0.64 -0.62
CA GLN A 32 -22.17 0.09 -0.85
C GLN A 32 -21.99 1.13 -1.97
N ASP A 33 -22.85 1.10 -2.97
CA ASP A 33 -22.74 1.98 -4.15
C ASP A 33 -22.71 3.47 -3.78
N ALA A 34 -23.42 3.87 -2.71
CA ALA A 34 -23.46 5.25 -2.22
C ALA A 34 -22.08 5.82 -1.81
N TYR A 35 -21.16 4.99 -1.31
CA TYR A 35 -19.84 5.42 -0.83
C TYR A 35 -18.69 4.94 -1.72
N ARG A 36 -18.93 3.90 -2.51
CA ARG A 36 -17.93 3.24 -3.35
C ARG A 36 -17.23 4.18 -4.31
N GLN A 37 -17.97 5.08 -4.96
CA GLN A 37 -17.38 6.01 -5.92
C GLN A 37 -16.44 7.01 -5.24
N VAL A 38 -16.83 7.54 -4.09
CA VAL A 38 -16.02 8.48 -3.30
C VAL A 38 -14.78 7.77 -2.77
N LEU A 39 -14.92 6.59 -2.19
CA LEU A 39 -13.77 5.81 -1.70
C LEU A 39 -12.80 5.44 -2.83
N ARG A 40 -13.29 5.20 -4.05
CA ARG A 40 -12.44 5.01 -5.23
C ARG A 40 -11.70 6.29 -5.59
N SER A 41 -12.37 7.44 -5.66
CA SER A 41 -11.72 8.70 -6.00
C SER A 41 -10.63 9.10 -5.01
N LEU A 42 -10.80 8.80 -3.71
CA LEU A 42 -9.75 9.06 -2.72
C LEU A 42 -8.47 8.25 -2.95
N ASN A 43 -8.54 7.08 -3.61
CA ASN A 43 -7.35 6.31 -3.97
C ASN A 43 -6.66 6.85 -5.23
N ASP A 44 -7.40 7.53 -6.11
CA ASP A 44 -6.87 8.05 -7.37
C ASP A 44 -6.41 9.52 -7.25
N LEU A 45 -6.68 10.18 -6.12
CA LEU A 45 -6.39 11.60 -5.89
C LEU A 45 -5.39 11.79 -4.74
N PRO A 46 -4.49 12.79 -4.83
CA PRO A 46 -3.67 13.18 -3.69
C PRO A 46 -4.53 13.72 -2.54
N MET A 47 -4.06 13.57 -1.30
CA MET A 47 -4.79 14.03 -0.11
C MET A 47 -5.19 15.50 -0.18
N SER A 48 -4.37 16.36 -0.80
CA SER A 48 -4.66 17.78 -1.00
C SER A 48 -5.92 18.04 -1.83
N GLN A 49 -6.35 17.08 -2.67
CA GLN A 49 -7.52 17.16 -3.53
C GLN A 49 -8.76 16.45 -2.94
N TRP A 50 -8.62 15.79 -1.78
CA TRP A 50 -9.72 15.03 -1.18
C TRP A 50 -10.89 15.89 -0.72
N MET A 51 -10.64 17.16 -0.36
CA MET A 51 -11.63 18.04 0.25
C MET A 51 -12.94 18.14 -0.56
N GLN A 52 -12.83 18.24 -1.89
CA GLN A 52 -14.00 18.33 -2.77
C GLN A 52 -14.79 17.01 -2.82
N SER A 53 -14.09 15.86 -2.82
CA SER A 53 -14.73 14.54 -2.76
C SER A 53 -15.42 14.29 -1.42
N LEU A 54 -14.79 14.74 -0.32
CA LEU A 54 -15.28 14.53 1.04
C LEU A 54 -16.44 15.45 1.43
N ALA A 55 -16.51 16.67 0.86
CA ALA A 55 -17.59 17.62 1.12
C ALA A 55 -18.98 17.05 0.76
N ASN A 56 -19.04 16.22 -0.28
CA ASN A 56 -20.28 15.59 -0.75
C ASN A 56 -20.58 14.25 -0.05
N ALA A 57 -19.72 13.79 0.86
CA ALA A 57 -19.81 12.49 1.52
C ALA A 57 -19.41 12.57 3.00
N PRO A 58 -20.22 13.24 3.85
CA PRO A 58 -19.86 13.52 5.24
C PRO A 58 -19.61 12.26 6.08
N ILE A 59 -20.26 11.15 5.75
CA ILE A 59 -20.06 9.85 6.42
C ILE A 59 -18.65 9.31 6.11
N VAL A 60 -18.22 9.36 4.86
CA VAL A 60 -16.86 8.95 4.45
C VAL A 60 -15.82 9.86 5.08
N ALA A 61 -16.07 11.18 5.12
CA ALA A 61 -15.20 12.14 5.78
C ALA A 61 -15.04 11.84 7.29
N SER A 62 -16.15 11.52 7.97
CA SER A 62 -16.15 11.20 9.40
C SER A 62 -15.42 9.89 9.68
N TRP A 63 -15.63 8.87 8.84
CA TRP A 63 -14.88 7.61 8.90
C TRP A 63 -13.38 7.84 8.72
N LEU A 64 -12.98 8.60 7.69
CA LEU A 64 -11.58 8.88 7.41
C LEU A 64 -10.91 9.70 8.54
N ALA A 65 -11.61 10.70 9.08
CA ALA A 65 -11.14 11.48 10.23
C ALA A 65 -10.94 10.59 11.47
N GLY A 66 -11.88 9.66 11.73
CA GLY A 66 -11.73 8.65 12.78
C GLY A 66 -10.53 7.74 12.56
N LEU A 67 -10.29 7.32 11.32
CA LEU A 67 -9.13 6.48 10.96
C LEU A 67 -7.82 7.22 11.25
N PHE A 68 -7.68 8.47 10.81
CA PHE A 68 -6.51 9.29 11.11
C PHE A 68 -6.34 9.56 12.60
N GLY A 69 -7.43 9.83 13.32
CA GLY A 69 -7.41 10.02 14.77
C GLY A 69 -6.89 8.79 15.51
N LEU A 70 -7.41 7.60 15.18
CA LEU A 70 -6.97 6.34 15.78
C LEU A 70 -5.51 6.01 15.46
N MET A 71 -5.10 6.18 14.19
CA MET A 71 -3.71 5.97 13.77
C MET A 71 -2.75 6.93 14.48
N PHE A 72 -3.12 8.21 14.60
CA PHE A 72 -2.34 9.22 15.32
C PHE A 72 -2.20 8.86 16.81
N LEU A 73 -3.29 8.50 17.47
CA LEU A 73 -3.28 8.09 18.87
C LEU A 73 -2.41 6.84 19.10
N LEU A 74 -2.47 5.86 18.19
CA LEU A 74 -1.63 4.66 18.26
C LEU A 74 -0.15 5.00 18.05
N GLY A 75 0.17 5.86 17.09
CA GLY A 75 1.53 6.36 16.87
C GLY A 75 2.07 7.10 18.09
N LEU A 76 1.27 8.01 18.66
CA LEU A 76 1.63 8.77 19.85
C LEU A 76 1.84 7.86 21.07
N ASN A 77 0.94 6.91 21.31
CA ASN A 77 1.09 5.92 22.37
C ASN A 77 2.38 5.11 22.19
N THR A 78 2.67 4.65 20.97
CA THR A 78 3.88 3.89 20.64
C THR A 78 5.15 4.73 20.88
N ALA A 79 5.14 6.00 20.48
CA ALA A 79 6.26 6.92 20.70
C ALA A 79 6.51 7.19 22.19
N LEU A 80 5.45 7.47 22.96
CA LEU A 80 5.55 7.71 24.40
C LEU A 80 6.02 6.47 25.16
N CYS A 81 5.49 5.28 24.83
CA CYS A 81 5.97 4.00 25.37
C CYS A 81 7.47 3.81 25.10
N SER A 82 7.91 4.13 23.88
CA SER A 82 9.30 3.99 23.47
C SER A 82 10.21 4.94 24.24
N TRP A 83 9.82 6.21 24.34
CA TRP A 83 10.58 7.25 25.02
C TRP A 83 10.71 7.01 26.52
N ARG A 84 9.61 6.62 27.18
CA ARG A 84 9.54 6.54 28.63
C ARG A 84 10.04 5.22 29.19
N ASP A 85 9.71 4.09 28.56
CA ASP A 85 9.97 2.77 29.13
C ASP A 85 11.13 2.05 28.44
N LEU A 86 11.25 2.17 27.11
CA LEU A 86 12.24 1.40 26.34
C LEU A 86 13.59 2.11 26.18
N LEU A 87 13.59 3.42 25.90
CA LEU A 87 14.80 4.21 25.71
C LEU A 87 15.68 4.25 26.98
N PRO A 88 15.15 4.42 28.20
CA PRO A 88 15.98 4.34 29.41
C PRO A 88 16.54 2.94 29.63
N THR A 89 15.76 1.89 29.34
CA THR A 89 16.22 0.49 29.43
C THR A 89 17.44 0.25 28.53
N TRP A 90 17.45 0.83 27.33
CA TRP A 90 18.58 0.79 26.41
C TRP A 90 19.77 1.64 26.90
N ARG A 91 19.53 2.88 27.35
CA ARG A 91 20.58 3.77 27.90
C ARG A 91 21.30 3.17 29.11
N HIS A 92 20.57 2.46 29.97
CA HIS A 92 21.13 1.75 31.12
C HIS A 92 21.76 0.39 30.76
N LYS A 93 21.97 0.09 29.46
CA LYS A 93 22.62 -1.12 28.94
C LYS A 93 22.02 -2.43 29.49
N ARG A 94 20.71 -2.47 29.75
CA ARG A 94 20.01 -3.68 30.24
C ARG A 94 19.67 -4.64 29.10
N TRP A 95 20.69 -5.05 28.32
CA TRP A 95 20.57 -5.86 27.10
C TRP A 95 19.92 -7.23 27.31
N ARG A 96 20.00 -7.79 28.52
CA ARG A 96 19.36 -9.07 28.86
C ARG A 96 17.85 -8.95 29.14
N SER A 97 17.33 -7.74 29.25
CA SER A 97 15.90 -7.52 29.50
C SER A 97 15.08 -7.90 28.26
N PRO A 98 14.07 -8.78 28.37
CA PRO A 98 13.20 -9.10 27.23
C PRO A 98 12.45 -7.88 26.69
N ARG A 99 12.32 -6.81 27.49
CA ARG A 99 11.68 -5.57 27.06
C ARG A 99 12.48 -4.85 25.98
N ILE A 100 13.82 -5.02 25.96
CA ILE A 100 14.66 -4.33 24.97
C ILE A 100 14.39 -4.83 23.54
N MET A 101 13.91 -6.07 23.39
CA MET A 101 13.53 -6.64 22.10
C MET A 101 12.29 -5.97 21.49
N MET A 102 11.49 -5.25 22.29
CA MET A 102 10.34 -4.48 21.79
C MET A 102 10.74 -3.14 21.17
N LEU A 103 11.94 -2.63 21.47
CA LEU A 103 12.38 -1.31 21.00
C LEU A 103 12.55 -1.26 19.47
N PRO A 104 13.23 -2.24 18.82
CA PRO A 104 13.28 -2.28 17.36
C PRO A 104 11.90 -2.34 16.72
N ILE A 105 10.98 -3.13 17.28
CA ILE A 105 9.60 -3.23 16.79
C ILE A 105 8.92 -1.86 16.84
N HIS A 106 9.00 -1.15 17.96
CA HIS A 106 8.39 0.17 18.09
C HIS A 106 9.01 1.19 17.11
N ILE A 107 10.34 1.24 17.00
CA ILE A 107 11.02 2.16 16.09
C ILE A 107 10.60 1.88 14.64
N LEU A 108 10.62 0.61 14.23
CA LEU A 108 10.22 0.20 12.89
C LEU A 108 8.74 0.50 12.61
N THR A 109 7.84 0.26 13.57
CA THR A 109 6.42 0.63 13.45
C THR A 109 6.25 2.14 13.26
N LEU A 110 6.95 2.96 14.04
CA LEU A 110 6.90 4.41 13.90
C LEU A 110 7.44 4.89 12.56
N LEU A 111 8.54 4.29 12.07
CA LEU A 111 9.08 4.58 10.74
C LEU A 111 8.09 4.21 9.64
N VAL A 112 7.44 3.05 9.73
CA VAL A 112 6.38 2.62 8.79
C VAL A 112 5.21 3.62 8.80
N PHE A 113 4.79 4.10 9.97
CA PHE A 113 3.74 5.13 10.07
C PHE A 113 4.17 6.45 9.41
N ILE A 114 5.41 6.89 9.63
CA ILE A 114 5.95 8.09 9.00
C ILE A 114 5.98 7.92 7.49
N PHE A 115 6.49 6.80 6.97
CA PHE A 115 6.53 6.56 5.53
C PHE A 115 5.13 6.53 4.92
N HIS A 116 4.15 5.87 5.55
CA HIS A 116 2.76 5.92 5.08
C HIS A 116 2.19 7.34 5.10
N GLY A 117 2.46 8.12 6.15
CA GLY A 117 2.02 9.52 6.22
C GLY A 117 2.65 10.38 5.13
N VAL A 118 3.95 10.22 4.88
CA VAL A 118 4.67 10.94 3.83
C VAL A 118 4.18 10.55 2.44
N ASP A 119 3.96 9.26 2.20
CA ASP A 119 3.43 8.74 0.93
C ASP A 119 2.04 9.31 0.63
N LEU A 120 1.18 9.36 1.65
CA LEU A 120 -0.18 9.88 1.56
C LEU A 120 -0.22 11.40 1.31
N VAL A 121 0.66 12.17 1.96
CA VAL A 121 0.65 13.64 1.90
C VAL A 121 1.46 14.19 0.73
N PHE A 122 2.64 13.62 0.45
CA PHE A 122 3.64 14.22 -0.44
C PHE A 122 3.92 13.43 -1.71
N ILE A 123 3.81 12.09 -1.68
CA ILE A 123 4.30 11.22 -2.76
C ILE A 123 3.16 10.64 -3.62
N HIS A 124 1.94 11.17 -3.52
CA HIS A 124 0.84 10.87 -4.47
C HIS A 124 1.10 11.34 -5.92
N GLY A 125 2.36 11.47 -6.34
CA GLY A 125 2.80 11.63 -7.73
C GLY A 125 2.82 10.30 -8.47
N HIS A 126 1.69 9.60 -8.47
CA HIS A 126 1.49 8.46 -9.36
C HIS A 126 0.63 8.90 -10.54
N ASP A 127 1.22 8.95 -11.73
CA ASP A 127 0.48 9.23 -12.96
C ASP A 127 -0.17 7.93 -13.42
N SER A 128 -1.49 7.85 -13.26
CA SER A 128 -2.30 6.74 -13.78
C SER A 128 -2.90 7.12 -15.12
N VAL A 129 -2.45 6.48 -16.19
CA VAL A 129 -2.96 6.71 -17.55
C VAL A 129 -3.35 5.40 -18.22
N VAL A 130 -4.31 5.45 -19.13
CA VAL A 130 -4.65 4.33 -19.98
C VAL A 130 -4.10 4.62 -21.37
N LEU A 131 -3.25 3.72 -21.87
CA LEU A 131 -2.56 3.89 -23.14
C LEU A 131 -2.96 2.82 -24.12
N GLN A 132 -3.00 3.22 -25.38
CA GLN A 132 -2.98 2.34 -26.55
C GLN A 132 -1.56 2.22 -27.09
N GLN A 133 -1.33 1.18 -27.90
CA GLN A 133 -0.03 1.00 -28.55
C GLN A 133 0.30 2.22 -29.43
N GLY A 134 1.51 2.76 -29.26
CA GLY A 134 2.00 3.98 -29.91
C GLY A 134 1.72 5.27 -29.14
N GLU A 135 0.88 5.23 -28.11
CA GLU A 135 0.61 6.43 -27.30
C GLU A 135 1.73 6.73 -26.32
N ARG A 136 1.84 8.03 -25.99
CA ARG A 136 2.85 8.58 -25.11
C ARG A 136 2.20 9.40 -24.03
N PHE A 137 2.80 9.38 -22.84
CA PHE A 137 2.47 10.32 -21.78
C PHE A 137 3.74 10.80 -21.09
N ASN A 138 3.63 11.94 -20.42
CA ASN A 138 4.72 12.50 -19.64
C ASN A 138 4.44 12.27 -18.16
N SER A 139 5.46 11.85 -17.43
CA SER A 139 5.43 11.70 -15.98
C SER A 139 6.68 12.32 -15.38
N GLY A 140 6.53 13.48 -14.74
CA GLY A 140 7.64 14.32 -14.33
C GLY A 140 8.55 14.68 -15.51
N ARG A 141 9.84 14.34 -15.40
CA ARG A 141 10.85 14.56 -16.47
C ARG A 141 10.90 13.48 -17.55
N TYR A 142 10.09 12.43 -17.42
CA TYR A 142 10.15 11.28 -18.30
C TYR A 142 9.02 11.30 -19.32
N GLN A 143 9.33 11.02 -20.58
CA GLN A 143 8.37 10.69 -21.62
C GLN A 143 8.32 9.17 -21.77
N ILE A 144 7.14 8.60 -21.58
CA ILE A 144 6.90 7.16 -21.58
C ILE A 144 6.02 6.83 -22.78
N GLU A 145 6.49 5.92 -23.64
CA GLU A 145 5.81 5.43 -24.83
C GLU A 145 5.45 3.96 -24.66
N LEU A 146 4.19 3.61 -24.91
CA LEU A 146 3.75 2.22 -24.99
C LEU A 146 4.04 1.67 -26.39
N VAL A 147 5.11 0.89 -26.53
CA VAL A 147 5.57 0.40 -27.84
C VAL A 147 4.80 -0.84 -28.29
N LYS A 148 4.51 -1.75 -27.35
CA LYS A 148 3.85 -3.03 -27.64
C LYS A 148 3.10 -3.55 -26.42
N VAL A 149 1.97 -4.20 -26.66
CA VAL A 149 1.22 -4.96 -25.65
C VAL A 149 1.32 -6.44 -25.99
N ASP A 150 1.86 -7.23 -25.07
CA ASP A 150 1.96 -8.69 -25.18
C ASP A 150 0.92 -9.32 -24.24
N TYR A 151 -0.36 -9.27 -24.63
CA TYR A 151 -1.45 -9.94 -23.92
C TYR A 151 -1.71 -11.31 -24.55
N ARG A 152 -1.60 -12.39 -23.76
CA ARG A 152 -1.62 -13.79 -24.23
C ARG A 152 -2.80 -14.60 -23.70
N ASN A 153 -3.52 -14.11 -22.70
CA ASN A 153 -4.78 -14.72 -22.27
C ASN A 153 -5.93 -14.37 -23.23
N ASP A 154 -7.11 -14.94 -23.00
CA ASP A 154 -8.31 -14.64 -23.77
C ASP A 154 -8.74 -13.17 -23.57
N ALA A 155 -8.77 -12.40 -24.67
CA ALA A 155 -9.15 -11.00 -24.67
C ALA A 155 -10.66 -10.80 -24.44
N SER A 156 -11.50 -11.82 -24.68
CA SER A 156 -12.95 -11.73 -24.41
C SER A 156 -13.23 -11.48 -22.92
N GLN A 157 -12.36 -12.01 -22.05
CA GLN A 157 -12.47 -11.88 -20.59
C GLN A 157 -12.22 -10.44 -20.09
N ILE A 158 -11.48 -9.65 -20.85
CA ILE A 158 -11.15 -8.25 -20.55
C ILE A 158 -11.86 -7.25 -21.48
N THR A 159 -12.78 -7.74 -22.31
CA THR A 159 -13.62 -6.89 -23.15
C THR A 159 -14.75 -6.33 -22.30
N GLU A 160 -14.87 -5.00 -22.28
CA GLU A 160 -15.89 -4.28 -21.54
C GLU A 160 -17.23 -4.34 -22.27
N ASP A 161 -18.32 -4.44 -21.51
CA ASP A 161 -19.69 -4.25 -21.98
C ASP A 161 -20.05 -2.76 -22.10
N GLU A 162 -21.29 -2.45 -22.51
CA GLU A 162 -21.82 -1.09 -22.61
C GLU A 162 -21.71 -0.27 -21.31
N LYS A 163 -21.65 -0.96 -20.17
CA LYS A 163 -21.59 -0.37 -18.84
C LYS A 163 -20.14 -0.28 -18.32
N GLY A 164 -19.14 -0.69 -19.12
CA GLY A 164 -17.74 -0.68 -18.74
C GLY A 164 -17.32 -1.85 -17.84
N PHE A 165 -18.13 -2.91 -17.74
CA PHE A 165 -17.80 -4.11 -16.98
C PHE A 165 -17.18 -5.16 -17.88
N SER A 166 -16.06 -5.74 -17.43
CA SER A 166 -15.48 -6.93 -18.05
C SER A 166 -15.87 -8.19 -17.26
N PRO A 167 -16.04 -9.34 -17.93
CA PRO A 167 -16.32 -10.61 -17.26
C PRO A 167 -15.31 -10.98 -16.17
N ALA A 168 -14.03 -10.68 -16.40
CA ALA A 168 -12.97 -10.98 -15.45
C ALA A 168 -12.87 -10.00 -14.27
N GLY A 169 -13.54 -8.84 -14.35
CA GLY A 169 -13.45 -7.80 -13.33
C GLY A 169 -12.01 -7.33 -13.06
N ARG A 170 -11.67 -7.02 -11.81
CA ARG A 170 -10.34 -6.50 -11.42
C ARG A 170 -9.26 -7.57 -11.52
N ILE A 171 -8.09 -7.21 -12.04
CA ILE A 171 -6.91 -8.10 -12.19
C ILE A 171 -6.57 -8.88 -10.90
N THR A 172 -6.73 -8.26 -9.72
CA THR A 172 -6.44 -8.83 -8.40
C THR A 172 -7.44 -9.89 -7.93
N ARG A 173 -8.60 -9.99 -8.59
CA ARG A 173 -9.65 -10.98 -8.27
C ARG A 173 -9.70 -12.12 -9.30
N ARG A 174 -8.84 -12.09 -10.33
CA ARG A 174 -8.80 -13.08 -11.41
C ARG A 174 -8.02 -14.31 -10.95
N SER A 175 -8.47 -15.48 -11.38
CA SER A 175 -7.69 -16.71 -11.24
C SER A 175 -6.57 -16.74 -12.28
N VAL A 176 -5.56 -17.60 -12.07
CA VAL A 176 -4.39 -17.70 -12.97
C VAL A 176 -4.80 -18.18 -14.36
N GLU A 177 -5.87 -18.96 -14.47
CA GLU A 177 -6.42 -19.45 -15.74
C GLU A 177 -7.01 -18.29 -16.56
N VAL A 178 -7.67 -17.34 -15.90
CA VAL A 178 -8.28 -16.16 -16.54
C VAL A 178 -7.21 -15.11 -16.84
N PHE A 179 -6.23 -14.94 -15.96
CA PHE A 179 -5.14 -13.99 -16.13
C PHE A 179 -3.84 -14.51 -15.48
N ASP A 180 -2.84 -14.83 -16.30
CA ASP A 180 -1.52 -15.17 -15.79
C ASP A 180 -0.60 -13.93 -15.80
N PRO A 181 -0.21 -13.39 -14.63
CA PRO A 181 0.63 -12.20 -14.54
C PRO A 181 2.06 -12.41 -15.09
N ARG A 182 2.48 -13.64 -15.35
CA ARG A 182 3.83 -13.98 -15.83
C ARG A 182 3.98 -13.85 -17.34
N ILE A 183 2.88 -13.97 -18.08
CA ILE A 183 2.88 -14.00 -19.56
C ILE A 183 2.30 -12.74 -20.19
N ASN A 184 1.57 -11.93 -19.42
CA ASN A 184 1.01 -10.67 -19.90
C ASN A 184 1.90 -9.50 -19.47
N ASN A 185 2.41 -8.75 -20.44
CA ASN A 185 3.24 -7.58 -20.18
C ASN A 185 3.07 -6.54 -21.29
N ALA A 186 3.62 -5.35 -21.04
CA ALA A 186 3.68 -4.26 -22.00
C ALA A 186 5.13 -3.79 -22.11
N TYR A 187 5.57 -3.51 -23.33
CA TYR A 187 6.91 -2.99 -23.62
C TYR A 187 6.87 -1.47 -23.70
N PHE A 188 7.68 -0.84 -22.86
CA PHE A 188 7.77 0.60 -22.75
C PHE A 188 9.12 1.10 -23.26
N LYS A 189 9.10 2.28 -23.86
CA LYS A 189 10.29 3.09 -24.14
C LYS A 189 10.18 4.36 -23.33
N VAL A 190 11.18 4.62 -22.49
CA VAL A 190 11.20 5.75 -21.57
C VAL A 190 12.39 6.63 -21.89
N SER A 191 12.14 7.92 -22.08
CA SER A 191 13.16 8.93 -22.37
C SER A 191 13.14 10.03 -21.31
N ASN A 192 14.31 10.50 -20.90
CA ASN A 192 14.46 11.70 -20.05
C ASN A 192 14.99 12.92 -20.85
N GLY A 193 14.99 12.84 -22.18
CA GLY A 193 15.56 13.83 -23.09
C GLY A 193 17.02 13.58 -23.47
N GLU A 194 17.82 12.98 -22.59
CA GLU A 194 19.24 12.67 -22.84
C GLU A 194 19.47 11.20 -23.17
N GLN A 195 18.76 10.32 -22.48
CA GLN A 195 18.89 8.88 -22.56
C GLN A 195 17.52 8.25 -22.81
N THR A 196 17.54 7.11 -23.48
CA THR A 196 16.34 6.31 -23.68
C THR A 196 16.61 4.87 -23.26
N VAL A 197 15.76 4.37 -22.38
CA VAL A 197 15.79 2.99 -21.90
C VAL A 197 14.47 2.34 -22.27
N SER A 198 14.50 1.04 -22.57
CA SER A 198 13.30 0.29 -22.90
C SER A 198 13.25 -1.02 -22.13
N GLY A 199 12.04 -1.49 -21.83
CA GLY A 199 11.86 -2.72 -21.08
C GLY A 199 10.39 -3.11 -20.93
N HIS A 200 10.17 -4.32 -20.43
CA HIS A 200 8.83 -4.82 -20.15
C HIS A 200 8.39 -4.38 -18.75
N ALA A 201 7.14 -3.96 -18.62
CA ALA A 201 6.44 -3.85 -17.35
C ALA A 201 5.19 -4.74 -17.37
N GLY A 202 4.88 -5.34 -16.23
CA GLY A 202 3.68 -6.14 -16.00
C GLY A 202 3.17 -5.97 -14.58
N PHE A 203 2.07 -6.63 -14.25
CA PHE A 203 1.41 -6.47 -12.94
C PHE A 203 2.29 -6.81 -11.74
N LEU A 204 3.13 -7.86 -11.85
CA LEU A 204 4.07 -8.27 -10.80
C LEU A 204 5.54 -8.01 -11.18
N ARG A 205 5.78 -7.30 -12.28
CA ARG A 205 7.12 -7.05 -12.83
C ARG A 205 7.22 -5.57 -13.22
N PRO A 206 7.41 -4.66 -12.25
CA PRO A 206 7.54 -3.25 -12.56
C PRO A 206 8.83 -3.00 -13.36
N PHE A 207 8.77 -2.04 -14.28
CA PHE A 207 9.94 -1.50 -14.94
C PHE A 207 10.48 -0.34 -14.11
N ASN A 208 11.76 -0.40 -13.73
CA ASN A 208 12.38 0.57 -12.83
C ASN A 208 13.54 1.27 -13.53
N TRP A 209 13.56 2.60 -13.51
CA TRP A 209 14.67 3.39 -14.02
C TRP A 209 14.86 4.67 -13.19
N GLY A 210 15.96 4.75 -12.44
CA GLY A 210 16.21 5.85 -11.52
C GLY A 210 15.16 5.92 -10.40
N ASP A 211 14.42 7.02 -10.34
CA ASP A 211 13.32 7.28 -9.40
C ASP A 211 11.94 6.88 -9.95
N LEU A 212 11.85 6.46 -11.21
CA LEU A 212 10.61 6.06 -11.88
C LEU A 212 10.35 4.56 -11.76
N TYR A 213 9.13 4.22 -11.33
CA TYR A 213 8.59 2.86 -11.29
C TYR A 213 7.34 2.80 -12.17
N ILE A 214 7.37 2.01 -13.23
CA ILE A 214 6.23 1.78 -14.13
C ILE A 214 5.65 0.41 -13.85
N THR A 215 4.37 0.37 -13.49
CA THR A 215 3.63 -0.88 -13.28
C THR A 215 2.38 -0.90 -14.14
N VAL A 216 2.08 -2.04 -14.74
CA VAL A 216 0.80 -2.26 -15.42
C VAL A 216 -0.23 -2.69 -14.39
N THR A 217 -1.30 -1.91 -14.22
CA THR A 217 -2.34 -2.18 -13.21
C THR A 217 -3.57 -2.86 -13.78
N ASP A 218 -3.83 -2.74 -15.08
CA ASP A 218 -4.92 -3.45 -15.75
C ASP A 218 -4.71 -3.55 -17.26
N PHE A 219 -5.42 -4.50 -17.88
CA PHE A 219 -5.56 -4.66 -19.32
C PHE A 219 -7.04 -4.68 -19.66
N ARG A 220 -7.44 -3.94 -20.70
CA ARG A 220 -8.84 -3.86 -21.11
C ARG A 220 -9.01 -3.66 -22.60
N VAL A 221 -10.14 -4.12 -23.11
CA VAL A 221 -10.59 -3.82 -24.48
C VAL A 221 -11.93 -3.05 -24.34
N PRO A 222 -11.98 -1.75 -24.68
CA PRO A 222 -13.22 -0.98 -24.53
C PRO A 222 -14.32 -1.53 -25.44
N TYR A 223 -15.57 -1.36 -25.00
CA TYR A 223 -16.74 -1.75 -25.77
C TYR A 223 -16.69 -1.15 -27.19
N GLN A 224 -16.94 -2.00 -28.20
CA GLN A 224 -16.89 -1.66 -29.63
C GLN A 224 -15.53 -1.13 -30.15
N GLN A 225 -14.44 -1.26 -29.39
CA GLN A 225 -13.09 -0.83 -29.82
C GLN A 225 -12.10 -2.00 -29.96
N GLN A 226 -12.59 -3.21 -30.20
CA GLN A 226 -11.77 -4.42 -30.36
C GLN A 226 -10.70 -4.28 -31.45
N ALA A 227 -11.02 -3.55 -32.54
CA ALA A 227 -10.10 -3.27 -33.63
C ALA A 227 -8.88 -2.41 -33.23
N LYS A 228 -8.97 -1.66 -32.12
CA LYS A 228 -7.86 -0.85 -31.58
C LYS A 228 -6.92 -1.65 -30.69
N GLY A 229 -7.25 -2.91 -30.40
CA GLY A 229 -6.44 -3.79 -29.57
C GLY A 229 -6.59 -3.55 -28.07
N VAL A 230 -5.69 -4.17 -27.30
CA VAL A 230 -5.69 -4.13 -25.83
C VAL A 230 -5.10 -2.82 -25.34
N GLN A 231 -5.86 -2.09 -24.52
CA GLN A 231 -5.39 -0.94 -23.77
C GLN A 231 -4.74 -1.39 -22.46
N VAL A 232 -3.76 -0.62 -22.02
CA VAL A 232 -3.01 -0.89 -20.79
C VAL A 232 -3.21 0.27 -19.84
N LYS A 233 -3.71 -0.01 -18.63
CA LYS A 233 -3.70 0.96 -17.53
C LYS A 233 -2.33 0.91 -16.86
N VAL A 234 -1.61 2.01 -16.93
CA VAL A 234 -0.24 2.15 -16.45
C VAL A 234 -0.22 3.09 -15.25
N LEU A 235 0.57 2.72 -14.24
CA LEU A 235 0.86 3.54 -13.08
C LEU A 235 2.37 3.85 -13.10
N ALA A 236 2.70 5.13 -13.28
CA ALA A 236 4.06 5.64 -13.15
C ALA A 236 4.23 6.33 -11.80
N VAL A 237 5.08 5.80 -10.93
CA VAL A 237 5.29 6.29 -9.57
C VAL A 237 6.71 6.83 -9.41
N HIS A 238 6.83 8.04 -8.86
CA HIS A 238 8.11 8.64 -8.46
C HIS A 238 8.24 8.60 -6.94
N ASN A 239 8.84 7.55 -6.40
CA ASN A 239 8.99 7.41 -4.95
C ASN A 239 10.41 6.99 -4.55
N PRO A 240 11.29 7.93 -4.15
CA PRO A 240 12.63 7.60 -3.69
C PRO A 240 12.64 6.88 -2.33
N LEU A 241 11.51 6.88 -1.59
CA LEU A 241 11.39 6.28 -0.26
C LEU A 241 10.89 4.83 -0.28
N ILE A 242 10.40 4.32 -1.42
CA ILE A 242 9.74 3.02 -1.50
C ILE A 242 10.63 1.85 -1.04
N ASN A 243 11.91 1.88 -1.40
CA ASN A 243 12.86 0.85 -0.99
C ASN A 243 13.10 0.88 0.52
N TYR A 244 13.23 2.06 1.11
CA TYR A 244 13.41 2.22 2.56
C TYR A 244 12.17 1.74 3.34
N PHE A 245 10.99 2.04 2.81
CA PHE A 245 9.72 1.54 3.35
C PHE A 245 9.69 0.01 3.38
N PHE A 246 9.97 -0.66 2.25
CA PHE A 246 9.97 -2.12 2.19
C PHE A 246 11.04 -2.76 3.07
N ILE A 247 12.23 -2.16 3.16
CA ILE A 247 13.27 -2.62 4.10
C ILE A 247 12.77 -2.56 5.55
N CYS A 248 12.20 -1.43 5.96
CA CYS A 248 11.66 -1.28 7.32
C CYS A 248 10.52 -2.28 7.59
N TYR A 249 9.66 -2.51 6.61
CA TYR A 249 8.56 -3.48 6.71
C TYR A 249 9.06 -4.91 6.87
N CYS A 250 10.04 -5.34 6.05
CA CYS A 250 10.68 -6.65 6.16
C CYS A 250 11.36 -6.84 7.53
N LEU A 251 12.10 -5.83 7.99
CA LEU A 251 12.75 -5.86 9.31
C LEU A 251 11.72 -5.95 10.44
N LEU A 252 10.58 -5.27 10.31
CA LEU A 252 9.49 -5.34 11.30
C LEU A 252 8.91 -6.75 11.39
N LEU A 253 8.61 -7.37 10.24
CA LEU A 253 8.11 -8.75 10.19
C LEU A 253 9.09 -9.74 10.80
N VAL A 254 10.37 -9.66 10.44
CA VAL A 254 11.42 -10.51 11.02
C VAL A 254 11.51 -10.29 12.54
N SER A 255 11.45 -9.04 13.00
CA SER A 255 11.50 -8.71 14.44
C SER A 255 10.30 -9.30 15.20
N LEU A 256 9.10 -9.22 14.63
CA LEU A 256 7.89 -9.82 15.20
C LEU A 256 7.98 -11.35 15.26
N LEU A 257 8.45 -11.99 14.18
CA LEU A 257 8.65 -13.44 14.13
C LEU A 257 9.67 -13.92 15.19
N LEU A 258 10.81 -13.24 15.28
CA LEU A 258 11.84 -13.55 16.29
C LEU A 258 11.29 -13.38 17.71
N GLN A 259 10.54 -12.31 17.97
CA GLN A 259 9.91 -12.06 19.26
C GLN A 259 8.90 -13.17 19.61
N GLY A 260 8.05 -13.56 18.65
CA GLY A 260 7.12 -14.68 18.80
C GLY A 260 7.81 -16.01 19.12
N LEU A 261 8.88 -16.34 18.39
CA LEU A 261 9.69 -17.55 18.62
C LEU A 261 10.34 -17.54 20.01
N VAL A 262 10.87 -16.41 20.45
CA VAL A 262 11.47 -16.27 21.78
C VAL A 262 10.42 -16.47 22.88
N PHE A 263 9.24 -15.87 22.75
CA PHE A 263 8.15 -16.07 23.71
C PHE A 263 7.65 -17.51 23.72
N TRP A 264 7.47 -18.12 22.54
CA TRP A 264 7.07 -19.52 22.40
C TRP A 264 8.06 -20.46 23.10
N ARG A 265 9.37 -20.34 22.81
CA ARG A 265 10.42 -21.13 23.46
C ARG A 265 10.43 -20.96 24.98
N ARG A 266 10.19 -19.74 25.48
CA ARG A 266 10.12 -19.47 26.92
C ARG A 266 8.87 -20.07 27.57
N SER A 267 7.74 -20.08 26.86
CA SER A 267 6.49 -20.70 27.32
C SER A 267 6.67 -22.21 27.51
N ILE A 268 7.24 -22.90 26.52
CA ILE A 268 7.53 -24.35 26.59
C ILE A 268 8.44 -24.68 27.78
N LYS A 269 9.53 -23.93 27.96
CA LYS A 269 10.46 -24.14 29.09
C LYS A 269 9.82 -23.93 30.47
N LYS A 270 8.79 -23.09 30.58
CA LYS A 270 8.03 -22.91 31.84
C LYS A 270 6.97 -23.98 32.04
N GLY A 271 6.35 -24.48 30.96
CA GLY A 271 5.42 -25.61 31.00
C GLY A 271 6.10 -26.92 31.44
N GLY A 272 7.32 -27.17 30.98
CA GLY A 272 8.10 -28.37 31.35
C GLY A 272 8.73 -28.36 32.75
N ARG A 273 8.56 -27.28 33.54
CA ARG A 273 9.00 -27.23 34.96
C ARG A 273 7.87 -27.52 35.95
N LYS A 274 6.68 -27.88 35.46
CA LYS A 274 5.51 -28.24 36.26
C LYS A 274 5.13 -29.73 36.14
N CYS A 275 6.09 -30.58 35.79
CA CYS A 275 5.98 -32.03 35.92
C CYS A 275 7.08 -32.51 36.86
#